data_AF-A0AAW2G8K9-F1
#
_entry.id   AF-A0AAW2G8K9-F1
#
_cell.length_a   1.000
_cell.length_b   1.000
_cell.length_c   1.000
_cell.angle_alpha   90.00
_cell.angle_beta   90.00
_cell.angle_gamma   90.00
#
_symmetry.space_group_name_H-M   'P 1'
#
loop_
_entity.id
_entity.type
_entity.pdbx_description
1 polymer ?
#
loop_
_entity_poly.entity_id
_entity_poly.type
_entity_poly.pdbx_seq_one_letter_code
_entity_poly.pdbx_strand_id
1 'polypeptide(L)'
;MKKQNKKVKKTKKKSTQITGTILKERVEDSENNSNDINCVSHLNNISNETNEEYHSNGNPIQDSQALFRWILDPIDIETFLSNYWEKTPVYVKRDVHNYYKHIVSTPLLDKMLRTNHILFTKNIDITSYSNGVRETHNPPGRALPSIVWDYYQNKCSVRMLNPQTYIPMIHSLNATLQEFFGCFVGANLYLTPPNSQGFAPHYDDVEAFILQIEGQKRWRLYRPLNKNEYLPRYSSKNFDQSEIGKPILDTIVKAGDLLYLPRGTIHQGMTVDNTHSLHVTLSVYQKNSWTDLLEKVLPQALKEAAENDCRFREGLPLDYLTYVGAAYDASSHKDIFKNRVKNLITLLLEHIDIDNAADLMAKNHIHDFLPPFLFKNERKCTVAEDGEIMTNNGRVQNHAEITPETRIRLLRLHCIRLIKEDTYKVYYSTENSKEFHEYEPQFFEVDEKFILGIKQLINSYPDFISVKEVQIQNEDEKIQIMKDLWEKGLILTEHPLC
;
A
#
# COMPACT_ATOMS: atom_id res chain seq x y z
N MET A 1 -44.73 -19.60 51.29
CA MET A 1 -44.91 -20.47 50.10
C MET A 1 -44.21 -19.86 48.89
N LYS A 2 -43.26 -20.62 48.33
CA LYS A 2 -42.70 -20.61 46.96
C LYS A 2 -42.31 -19.28 46.28
N LYS A 3 -41.00 -19.01 46.29
CA LYS A 3 -40.26 -18.21 45.29
C LYS A 3 -40.44 -18.84 43.89
N GLN A 4 -40.86 -18.04 42.90
CA GLN A 4 -40.83 -18.43 41.48
C GLN A 4 -39.50 -18.02 40.83
N ASN A 5 -38.72 -19.03 40.44
CA ASN A 5 -37.53 -18.91 39.62
C ASN A 5 -37.91 -18.57 38.16
N LYS A 6 -37.55 -17.36 37.68
CA LYS A 6 -37.47 -17.08 36.24
C LYS A 6 -36.11 -17.52 35.71
N LYS A 7 -36.10 -18.63 34.95
CA LYS A 7 -34.96 -19.11 34.16
C LYS A 7 -34.62 -18.09 33.07
N VAL A 8 -33.46 -17.45 33.17
CA VAL A 8 -32.84 -16.70 32.07
C VAL A 8 -32.23 -17.71 31.09
N LYS A 9 -32.77 -17.79 29.87
CA LYS A 9 -32.18 -18.53 28.75
C LYS A 9 -30.87 -17.83 28.35
N LYS A 10 -29.72 -18.42 28.71
CA LYS A 10 -28.42 -18.08 28.11
C LYS A 10 -28.39 -18.56 26.67
N THR A 11 -28.53 -17.64 25.72
CA THR A 11 -28.18 -17.85 24.31
C THR A 11 -26.68 -18.07 24.20
N LYS A 12 -26.26 -19.30 23.90
CA LYS A 12 -24.88 -19.62 23.49
C LYS A 12 -24.59 -18.90 22.17
N LYS A 13 -23.86 -17.78 22.23
CA LYS A 13 -23.15 -17.24 21.05
C LYS A 13 -22.14 -18.30 20.61
N LYS A 14 -22.34 -18.88 19.42
CA LYS A 14 -21.33 -19.72 18.76
C LYS A 14 -20.10 -18.82 18.54
N SER A 15 -19.00 -19.15 19.21
CA SER A 15 -17.69 -18.61 18.91
C SER A 15 -17.21 -19.23 17.59
N THR A 16 -17.13 -18.44 16.53
CA THR A 16 -16.49 -18.86 15.28
C THR A 16 -15.01 -19.10 15.57
N GLN A 17 -14.58 -20.37 15.51
CA GLN A 17 -13.17 -20.73 15.65
C GLN A 17 -12.43 -20.25 14.40
N ILE A 18 -11.69 -19.15 14.51
CA ILE A 18 -10.77 -18.65 13.47
C ILE A 18 -9.56 -19.58 13.45
N THR A 19 -9.60 -20.65 12.65
CA THR A 19 -8.43 -21.48 12.32
C THR A 19 -7.82 -20.92 11.05
N GLY A 20 -6.48 -20.90 10.92
CA GLY A 20 -5.84 -20.46 9.68
C GLY A 20 -6.32 -21.32 8.52
N THR A 21 -6.73 -20.69 7.42
CA THR A 21 -7.25 -21.44 6.27
C THR A 21 -6.08 -21.90 5.41
N ILE A 22 -5.96 -23.22 5.25
CA ILE A 22 -5.02 -23.84 4.31
C ILE A 22 -5.84 -24.28 3.09
N LEU A 23 -5.57 -23.68 1.94
CA LEU A 23 -6.17 -24.10 0.67
C LEU A 23 -5.10 -24.84 -0.14
N LYS A 24 -5.47 -26.02 -0.66
CA LYS A 24 -4.65 -26.84 -1.55
C LYS A 24 -5.33 -26.90 -2.91
N GLU A 25 -4.55 -26.79 -3.97
CA GLU A 25 -5.01 -27.01 -5.34
C GLU A 25 -5.42 -28.48 -5.56
N ARG A 26 -6.47 -28.72 -6.36
CA ARG A 26 -6.75 -30.01 -7.00
C ARG A 26 -6.24 -29.90 -8.43
N VAL A 27 -5.28 -30.75 -8.79
CA VAL A 27 -4.78 -30.85 -10.16
C VAL A 27 -5.85 -31.53 -11.03
N GLU A 28 -6.50 -30.75 -11.89
CA GLU A 28 -7.13 -31.24 -13.12
C GLU A 28 -6.57 -30.41 -14.27
N ASP A 29 -5.97 -31.09 -15.26
CA ASP A 29 -5.41 -30.48 -16.46
C ASP A 29 -6.50 -29.71 -17.23
N SER A 30 -6.44 -28.38 -17.22
CA SER A 30 -7.29 -27.53 -18.07
C SER A 30 -6.47 -26.89 -19.18
N GLU A 31 -6.46 -27.55 -20.35
CA GLU A 31 -6.16 -26.90 -21.62
C GLU A 31 -7.29 -25.93 -22.00
N ASN A 32 -6.90 -24.75 -22.48
CA ASN A 32 -7.68 -23.77 -23.27
C ASN A 32 -8.84 -22.99 -22.61
N ASN A 33 -8.55 -21.75 -22.21
CA ASN A 33 -9.45 -20.61 -22.44
C ASN A 33 -8.61 -19.39 -22.86
N SER A 34 -8.66 -19.03 -24.13
CA SER A 34 -7.61 -18.32 -24.86
C SER A 34 -7.79 -16.80 -24.99
N ASN A 35 -8.50 -16.12 -24.09
CA ASN A 35 -8.73 -14.66 -24.20
C ASN A 35 -8.34 -13.82 -22.96
N ASP A 36 -7.89 -14.42 -21.85
CA ASP A 36 -7.56 -13.71 -20.59
C ASP A 36 -6.03 -13.57 -20.33
N ILE A 37 -5.21 -13.81 -21.35
CA ILE A 37 -3.83 -14.30 -21.16
C ILE A 37 -2.74 -13.21 -21.23
N ASN A 38 -2.98 -12.01 -21.75
CA ASN A 38 -1.87 -11.11 -22.11
C ASN A 38 -1.10 -10.46 -20.94
N CYS A 39 -1.73 -10.14 -19.78
CA CYS A 39 -0.98 -9.63 -18.62
C CYS A 39 -0.09 -10.71 -17.98
N VAL A 40 -0.59 -11.95 -17.95
CA VAL A 40 -0.02 -13.07 -17.20
C VAL A 40 0.98 -13.87 -18.06
N SER A 41 0.80 -13.92 -19.39
CA SER A 41 1.80 -14.48 -20.30
C SER A 41 3.13 -13.74 -20.23
N HIS A 42 3.12 -12.45 -19.88
CA HIS A 42 4.33 -11.66 -19.69
C HIS A 42 5.06 -11.96 -18.38
N LEU A 43 4.36 -12.39 -17.31
CA LEU A 43 5.00 -12.82 -16.07
C LEU A 43 5.57 -14.25 -16.18
N ASN A 44 4.95 -15.11 -17.00
CA ASN A 44 5.39 -16.49 -17.24
C ASN A 44 6.52 -16.64 -18.28
N ASN A 45 6.71 -15.66 -19.18
CA ASN A 45 7.76 -15.67 -20.23
C ASN A 45 9.04 -14.88 -19.89
N ILE A 46 9.28 -14.56 -18.62
CA ILE A 46 10.46 -13.80 -18.19
C ILE A 46 11.68 -14.72 -18.13
N SER A 47 12.37 -14.83 -19.27
CA SER A 47 13.71 -15.42 -19.34
C SER A 47 14.75 -14.41 -18.88
N ASN A 48 15.61 -14.83 -17.95
CA ASN A 48 16.80 -14.11 -17.51
C ASN A 48 17.60 -13.59 -18.70
N GLU A 49 17.75 -12.27 -18.80
CA GLU A 49 18.93 -11.53 -19.27
C GLU A 49 18.52 -10.20 -19.93
N THR A 50 18.82 -9.09 -19.25
CA THR A 50 19.13 -7.76 -19.82
C THR A 50 18.12 -7.15 -20.80
N ASN A 51 17.48 -6.04 -20.38
CA ASN A 51 16.47 -5.23 -21.12
C ASN A 51 15.09 -5.89 -21.28
N GLU A 52 14.48 -6.30 -20.17
CA GLU A 52 13.19 -6.99 -20.14
C GLU A 52 12.01 -6.00 -20.28
N GLU A 53 11.15 -6.24 -21.28
CA GLU A 53 10.09 -5.35 -21.74
C GLU A 53 8.77 -5.61 -20.99
N TYR A 54 8.27 -4.61 -20.27
CA TYR A 54 7.01 -4.68 -19.55
C TYR A 54 5.88 -4.13 -20.43
N HIS A 55 4.82 -4.93 -20.68
CA HIS A 55 3.67 -4.51 -21.49
C HIS A 55 2.36 -4.52 -20.68
N SER A 56 1.55 -3.48 -20.87
CA SER A 56 0.18 -3.37 -20.34
C SER A 56 -0.83 -3.90 -21.37
N ASN A 57 -2.00 -4.38 -20.91
CA ASN A 57 -3.12 -4.71 -21.81
C ASN A 57 -3.93 -3.49 -22.25
N GLY A 58 -3.49 -2.28 -21.86
CA GLY A 58 -4.10 -1.01 -22.24
C GLY A 58 -5.09 -0.44 -21.20
N ASN A 59 -5.53 -1.24 -20.22
CA ASN A 59 -6.42 -0.80 -19.15
C ASN A 59 -5.79 -1.06 -17.77
N PRO A 60 -5.29 -0.02 -17.08
CA PRO A 60 -4.55 -0.22 -15.83
C PRO A 60 -5.42 -0.74 -14.66
N ILE A 61 -6.75 -0.53 -14.68
CA ILE A 61 -7.67 -1.11 -13.69
C ILE A 61 -7.74 -2.62 -13.88
N GLN A 62 -7.88 -3.08 -15.12
CA GLN A 62 -7.91 -4.51 -15.42
C GLN A 62 -6.55 -5.16 -15.14
N ASP A 63 -5.45 -4.48 -15.48
CA ASP A 63 -4.10 -4.95 -15.20
C ASP A 63 -3.84 -5.10 -13.69
N SER A 64 -4.29 -4.14 -12.87
CA SER A 64 -4.14 -4.21 -11.41
C SER A 64 -4.97 -5.33 -10.78
N GLN A 65 -6.20 -5.54 -11.25
CA GLN A 65 -7.03 -6.67 -10.85
C GLN A 65 -6.42 -8.00 -11.30
N ALA A 66 -5.92 -8.10 -12.53
CA ALA A 66 -5.28 -9.32 -13.05
C ALA A 66 -4.03 -9.66 -12.24
N LEU A 67 -3.20 -8.67 -11.91
CA LEU A 67 -2.04 -8.86 -11.05
C LEU A 67 -2.45 -9.35 -9.66
N PHE A 68 -3.47 -8.76 -9.04
CA PHE A 68 -3.90 -9.19 -7.71
C PHE A 68 -4.54 -10.59 -7.73
N ARG A 69 -5.31 -10.93 -8.78
CA ARG A 69 -5.79 -12.31 -9.02
C ARG A 69 -4.62 -13.28 -9.13
N TRP A 70 -3.60 -12.95 -9.91
CA TRP A 70 -2.39 -13.77 -10.03
C TRP A 70 -1.65 -13.94 -8.69
N ILE A 71 -1.59 -12.91 -7.84
CA ILE A 71 -1.00 -13.06 -6.50
C ILE A 71 -1.82 -14.02 -5.63
N LEU A 72 -3.15 -13.99 -5.70
CA LEU A 72 -4.07 -14.74 -4.83
C LEU A 72 -4.42 -16.16 -5.31
N ASP A 73 -4.20 -16.46 -6.59
CA ASP A 73 -4.60 -17.71 -7.24
C ASP A 73 -4.31 -18.95 -6.38
N PRO A 74 -5.27 -19.86 -6.13
CA PRO A 74 -6.58 -19.98 -6.81
C PRO A 74 -7.73 -19.25 -6.09
N ILE A 75 -7.46 -18.36 -5.13
CA ILE A 75 -8.51 -17.61 -4.43
C ILE A 75 -8.93 -16.43 -5.30
N ASP A 76 -10.23 -16.34 -5.62
CA ASP A 76 -10.76 -15.16 -6.29
C ASP A 76 -10.79 -13.93 -5.35
N ILE A 77 -10.69 -12.74 -5.95
CA ILE A 77 -10.61 -11.47 -5.21
C ILE A 77 -11.83 -11.27 -4.29
N GLU A 78 -13.03 -11.58 -4.76
CA GLU A 78 -14.26 -11.32 -4.00
C GLU A 78 -14.31 -12.16 -2.73
N THR A 79 -14.03 -13.46 -2.86
CA THR A 79 -13.90 -14.39 -1.74
C THR A 79 -12.81 -13.92 -0.78
N PHE A 80 -11.67 -13.46 -1.30
CA PHE A 80 -10.59 -12.96 -0.46
C PHE A 80 -11.01 -11.74 0.37
N LEU A 81 -11.57 -10.72 -0.27
CA LEU A 81 -12.02 -9.49 0.39
C LEU A 81 -13.17 -9.75 1.37
N SER A 82 -14.11 -10.62 1.01
CA SER A 82 -15.27 -10.90 1.87
C SER A 82 -14.91 -11.74 3.08
N ASN A 83 -14.01 -12.71 2.95
CA ASN A 83 -13.80 -13.74 3.97
C ASN A 83 -12.49 -13.60 4.74
N TYR A 84 -11.45 -13.05 4.12
CA TYR A 84 -10.08 -13.11 4.66
C TYR A 84 -9.46 -11.75 4.96
N TRP A 85 -9.70 -10.75 4.11
CA TRP A 85 -9.17 -9.39 4.28
C TRP A 85 -9.49 -8.81 5.65
N GLU A 86 -8.46 -8.32 6.36
CA GLU A 86 -8.51 -7.81 7.73
C GLU A 86 -9.12 -8.79 8.76
N LYS A 87 -9.21 -10.09 8.42
CA LYS A 87 -9.93 -11.11 9.21
C LYS A 87 -9.05 -12.25 9.67
N THR A 88 -8.49 -12.99 8.73
CA THR A 88 -7.79 -14.24 9.03
C THR A 88 -6.60 -14.44 8.12
N PRO A 89 -5.46 -14.96 8.63
CA PRO A 89 -4.34 -15.33 7.78
C PRO A 89 -4.71 -16.40 6.76
N VAL A 90 -4.09 -16.32 5.59
CA VAL A 90 -4.30 -17.24 4.47
C VAL A 90 -2.95 -17.80 4.03
N TYR A 91 -2.88 -19.12 3.88
CA TYR A 91 -1.76 -19.80 3.26
C TYR A 91 -2.22 -20.46 1.96
N VAL A 92 -1.65 -20.01 0.84
CA VAL A 92 -1.86 -20.61 -0.48
C VAL A 92 -0.64 -21.45 -0.82
N LYS A 93 -0.85 -22.77 -0.90
CA LYS A 93 0.18 -23.73 -1.31
C LYS A 93 -0.01 -24.04 -2.80
N ARG A 94 1.00 -23.71 -3.62
CA ARG A 94 0.92 -23.89 -5.09
C ARG A 94 1.69 -25.10 -5.62
N ASP A 95 2.74 -25.54 -4.91
CA ASP A 95 3.69 -26.54 -5.43
C ASP A 95 4.38 -26.15 -6.78
N VAL A 96 4.16 -24.93 -7.28
CA VAL A 96 4.80 -24.35 -8.48
C VAL A 96 5.99 -23.47 -8.08
N HIS A 97 7.18 -24.08 -7.99
CA HIS A 97 8.36 -23.45 -7.40
C HIS A 97 8.86 -22.19 -8.11
N ASN A 98 8.58 -22.05 -9.41
CA ASN A 98 9.03 -20.92 -10.21
C ASN A 98 8.01 -19.78 -10.31
N TYR A 99 6.87 -19.86 -9.62
CA TYR A 99 5.75 -18.92 -9.77
C TYR A 99 6.18 -17.46 -9.60
N TYR A 100 6.98 -17.15 -8.58
CA TYR A 100 7.49 -15.80 -8.29
C TYR A 100 8.95 -15.56 -8.71
N LYS A 101 9.57 -16.50 -9.44
CA LYS A 101 11.02 -16.51 -9.69
C LYS A 101 11.54 -15.26 -10.42
N HIS A 102 10.69 -14.63 -11.23
CA HIS A 102 11.04 -13.45 -12.02
C HIS A 102 10.99 -12.13 -11.24
N ILE A 103 10.45 -12.13 -10.01
CA ILE A 103 10.31 -10.89 -9.21
C ILE A 103 11.70 -10.38 -8.78
N VAL A 104 12.51 -11.28 -8.24
CA VAL A 104 13.82 -10.99 -7.66
C VAL A 104 14.59 -12.29 -7.44
N SER A 105 15.91 -12.21 -7.26
CA SER A 105 16.73 -13.37 -6.93
C SER A 105 17.92 -13.00 -6.04
N THR A 106 18.52 -13.99 -5.39
CA THR A 106 19.73 -13.80 -4.58
C THR A 106 20.92 -13.28 -5.41
N PRO A 107 21.18 -13.71 -6.67
CA PRO A 107 22.18 -13.07 -7.53
C PRO A 107 21.88 -11.61 -7.86
N LEU A 108 20.61 -11.24 -8.03
CA LEU A 108 20.24 -9.83 -8.25
C LEU A 108 20.58 -8.98 -7.03
N LEU A 109 20.33 -9.48 -5.81
CA LEU A 109 20.72 -8.79 -4.58
C LEU A 109 22.26 -8.59 -4.50
N ASP A 110 23.06 -9.60 -4.84
CA ASP A 110 24.53 -9.45 -4.91
C ASP A 110 24.96 -8.41 -5.94
N LYS A 111 24.37 -8.44 -7.14
CA LYS A 111 24.63 -7.44 -8.18
C LYS A 111 24.34 -6.03 -7.67
N MET A 112 23.22 -5.83 -6.99
CA MET A 112 22.83 -4.52 -6.44
C MET A 112 23.81 -4.00 -5.39
N LEU A 113 24.28 -4.86 -4.48
CA LEU A 113 25.31 -4.46 -3.50
C LEU A 113 26.61 -3.99 -4.18
N ARG A 114 26.91 -4.49 -5.39
CA ARG A 114 28.08 -4.07 -6.19
C ARG A 114 27.82 -2.79 -6.96
N THR A 115 26.70 -2.71 -7.67
CA THR A 115 26.42 -1.67 -8.67
C THR A 115 25.78 -0.42 -8.09
N ASN A 116 25.07 -0.53 -6.97
CA ASN A 116 24.33 0.57 -6.36
C ASN A 116 25.00 1.06 -5.07
N HIS A 117 24.64 2.28 -4.66
CA HIS A 117 25.09 2.87 -3.41
C HIS A 117 24.15 2.50 -2.25
N ILE A 118 24.19 1.23 -1.84
CA ILE A 118 23.35 0.70 -0.75
C ILE A 118 23.99 1.02 0.60
N LEU A 119 23.24 1.62 1.52
CA LEU A 119 23.69 1.96 2.87
C LEU A 119 23.05 1.04 3.91
N PHE A 120 23.82 0.66 4.94
CA PHE A 120 23.27 0.04 6.14
C PHE A 120 22.28 0.99 6.84
N THR A 121 21.27 0.44 7.50
CA THR A 121 20.18 1.15 8.20
C THR A 121 19.23 1.95 7.30
N LYS A 122 19.71 2.59 6.22
CA LYS A 122 18.85 3.27 5.24
C LYS A 122 18.20 2.28 4.27
N ASN A 123 18.99 1.38 3.69
CA ASN A 123 18.55 0.49 2.62
C ASN A 123 18.63 -0.99 3.00
N ILE A 124 19.53 -1.37 3.91
CA ILE A 124 19.71 -2.76 4.29
C ILE A 124 19.99 -2.91 5.79
N ASP A 125 19.41 -3.93 6.40
CA ASP A 125 19.67 -4.34 7.77
C ASP A 125 20.20 -5.76 7.83
N ILE A 126 21.08 -5.99 8.78
CA ILE A 126 21.59 -7.31 9.16
C ILE A 126 21.02 -7.65 10.53
N THR A 127 20.30 -8.77 10.64
CA THR A 127 19.60 -9.13 11.86
C THR A 127 19.80 -10.60 12.23
N SER A 128 19.82 -10.89 13.53
CA SER A 128 19.79 -12.26 14.05
C SER A 128 18.77 -12.37 15.17
N TYR A 129 18.24 -13.57 15.35
CA TYR A 129 17.46 -13.95 16.52
C TYR A 129 17.94 -15.30 17.02
N SER A 130 18.57 -15.29 18.19
CA SER A 130 19.12 -16.47 18.83
C SER A 130 18.95 -16.38 20.33
N ASN A 131 18.70 -17.51 20.99
CA ASN A 131 18.53 -17.58 22.45
C ASN A 131 17.50 -16.57 23.01
N GLY A 132 16.45 -16.28 22.25
CA GLY A 132 15.40 -15.34 22.64
C GLY A 132 15.73 -13.85 22.41
N VAL A 133 16.92 -13.52 21.93
CA VAL A 133 17.36 -12.12 21.75
C VAL A 133 17.46 -11.78 20.26
N ARG A 134 16.89 -10.63 19.87
CA ARG A 134 16.97 -10.08 18.51
C ARG A 134 18.01 -8.96 18.45
N GLU A 135 18.97 -9.07 17.54
CA GLU A 135 20.08 -8.14 17.39
C GLU A 135 20.10 -7.49 16.00
N THR A 136 20.57 -6.24 15.92
CA THR A 136 20.92 -5.54 14.66
C THR A 136 22.43 -5.46 14.59
N HIS A 137 23.01 -5.85 13.47
CA HIS A 137 24.47 -5.89 13.28
C HIS A 137 24.98 -4.85 12.29
N ASN A 138 24.18 -3.82 11.98
CA ASN A 138 24.50 -2.82 10.97
C ASN A 138 25.78 -2.04 11.32
N PRO A 139 26.84 -2.15 10.51
CA PRO A 139 27.95 -1.21 10.57
C PRO A 139 27.51 0.16 10.02
N PRO A 140 28.22 1.25 10.33
CA PRO A 140 28.00 2.52 9.65
C PRO A 140 28.45 2.44 8.17
N GLY A 141 27.76 3.18 7.30
CA GLY A 141 28.19 3.40 5.91
C GLY A 141 27.66 2.40 4.88
N ARG A 142 28.44 2.18 3.82
CA ARG A 142 28.03 1.41 2.63
C ARG A 142 28.00 -0.10 2.90
N ALA A 143 26.92 -0.75 2.48
CA ALA A 143 26.76 -2.19 2.50
C ALA A 143 27.46 -2.82 1.29
N LEU A 144 28.73 -3.18 1.48
CA LEU A 144 29.52 -3.90 0.46
C LEU A 144 29.27 -5.41 0.54
N PRO A 145 29.32 -6.15 -0.59
CA PRO A 145 29.09 -7.60 -0.61
C PRO A 145 29.96 -8.37 0.37
N SER A 146 31.25 -8.02 0.50
CA SER A 146 32.17 -8.71 1.42
C SER A 146 31.71 -8.66 2.87
N ILE A 147 31.07 -7.56 3.29
CA ILE A 147 30.58 -7.36 4.65
C ILE A 147 29.24 -8.07 4.83
N VAL A 148 28.30 -7.85 3.90
CA VAL A 148 26.96 -8.45 3.97
C VAL A 148 27.02 -9.97 3.94
N TRP A 149 27.87 -10.54 3.08
CA TRP A 149 28.00 -11.99 2.95
C TRP A 149 28.75 -12.65 4.09
N ASP A 150 29.68 -11.94 4.74
CA ASP A 150 30.30 -12.42 5.98
C ASP A 150 29.24 -12.58 7.09
N TYR A 151 28.39 -11.58 7.30
CA TYR A 151 27.27 -11.69 8.23
C TYR A 151 26.29 -12.81 7.86
N TYR A 152 25.96 -12.95 6.58
CA TYR A 152 25.08 -14.01 6.10
C TYR A 152 25.66 -15.42 6.37
N GLN A 153 26.97 -15.61 6.14
CA GLN A 153 27.66 -16.85 6.50
C GLN A 153 27.63 -17.11 8.01
N ASN A 154 27.69 -16.06 8.81
CA ASN A 154 27.53 -16.07 10.27
C ASN A 154 26.05 -16.07 10.73
N LYS A 155 25.16 -16.69 9.96
CA LYS A 155 23.75 -16.96 10.28
C LYS A 155 22.84 -15.73 10.45
N CYS A 156 23.29 -14.54 10.08
CA CYS A 156 22.45 -13.34 10.08
C CYS A 156 21.56 -13.28 8.84
N SER A 157 20.31 -12.84 9.02
CA SER A 157 19.42 -12.48 7.92
C SER A 157 19.77 -11.11 7.37
N VAL A 158 19.56 -10.95 6.06
CA VAL A 158 19.68 -9.69 5.33
C VAL A 158 18.27 -9.21 5.00
N ARG A 159 17.91 -8.00 5.44
CA ARG A 159 16.65 -7.34 5.10
C ARG A 159 16.94 -6.13 4.24
N MET A 160 16.43 -6.09 3.02
CA MET A 160 16.47 -4.90 2.18
C MET A 160 15.16 -4.12 2.32
N LEU A 161 15.30 -2.84 2.68
CA LEU A 161 14.23 -1.86 2.82
C LEU A 161 14.01 -1.16 1.47
N ASN A 162 12.75 -0.92 1.11
CA ASN A 162 12.38 -0.19 -0.11
C ASN A 162 13.10 -0.71 -1.38
N PRO A 163 13.01 -2.02 -1.70
CA PRO A 163 13.70 -2.58 -2.86
C PRO A 163 13.17 -2.04 -4.20
N GLN A 164 11.95 -1.49 -4.24
CA GLN A 164 11.39 -0.83 -5.44
C GLN A 164 12.23 0.36 -5.94
N THR A 165 13.03 1.02 -5.08
CA THR A 165 13.96 2.07 -5.53
C THR A 165 14.94 1.56 -6.57
N TYR A 166 15.36 0.30 -6.46
CA TYR A 166 16.45 -0.26 -7.25
C TYR A 166 16.02 -1.40 -8.17
N ILE A 167 14.91 -2.08 -7.87
CA ILE A 167 14.41 -3.23 -8.62
C ILE A 167 13.15 -2.80 -9.40
N PRO A 168 13.25 -2.56 -10.73
CA PRO A 168 12.12 -2.11 -11.55
C PRO A 168 10.90 -3.03 -11.47
N MET A 169 11.10 -4.34 -11.38
CA MET A 169 10.01 -5.31 -11.25
C MET A 169 9.20 -5.10 -9.96
N ILE A 170 9.86 -4.82 -8.83
CA ILE A 170 9.16 -4.53 -7.57
C ILE A 170 8.48 -3.15 -7.63
N HIS A 171 9.09 -2.15 -8.30
CA HIS A 171 8.39 -0.89 -8.57
C HIS A 171 7.13 -1.09 -9.40
N SER A 172 7.21 -1.89 -10.47
CA SER A 172 6.05 -2.24 -11.30
C SER A 172 4.96 -2.92 -10.50
N LEU A 173 5.32 -3.93 -9.68
CA LEU A 173 4.39 -4.65 -8.80
C LEU A 173 3.70 -3.70 -7.82
N ASN A 174 4.48 -2.91 -7.08
CA ASN A 174 3.95 -2.00 -6.07
C ASN A 174 3.05 -0.93 -6.71
N ALA A 175 3.53 -0.25 -7.76
CA ALA A 175 2.77 0.81 -8.42
C ALA A 175 1.48 0.29 -9.07
N THR A 176 1.50 -0.93 -9.62
CA THR A 176 0.30 -1.56 -10.19
C THR A 176 -0.70 -1.94 -9.08
N LEU A 177 -0.23 -2.45 -7.93
CA LEU A 177 -1.10 -2.76 -6.80
C LEU A 177 -1.63 -1.50 -6.10
N GLN A 178 -0.92 -0.36 -6.15
CA GLN A 178 -1.44 0.93 -5.66
C GLN A 178 -2.72 1.32 -6.40
N GLU A 179 -2.79 1.04 -7.71
CA GLU A 179 -3.99 1.27 -8.51
C GLU A 179 -5.18 0.42 -8.02
N PHE A 180 -4.91 -0.76 -7.47
CA PHE A 180 -5.95 -1.63 -6.91
C PHE A 180 -6.36 -1.23 -5.48
N PHE A 181 -5.39 -0.98 -4.60
CA PHE A 181 -5.66 -0.74 -3.17
C PHE A 181 -6.03 0.71 -2.84
N GLY A 182 -5.72 1.67 -3.70
CA GLY A 182 -5.95 3.10 -3.43
C GLY A 182 -5.12 3.66 -2.27
N CYS A 183 -4.06 2.95 -1.86
CA CYS A 183 -3.11 3.39 -0.83
C CYS A 183 -1.68 2.98 -1.24
N PHE A 184 -0.68 3.53 -0.56
CA PHE A 184 0.72 3.17 -0.79
C PHE A 184 0.95 1.67 -0.65
N VAL A 185 1.77 1.11 -1.55
CA VAL A 185 2.21 -0.28 -1.53
C VAL A 185 3.72 -0.30 -1.37
N GLY A 186 4.17 -0.71 -0.19
CA GLY A 186 5.58 -0.90 0.13
C GLY A 186 6.03 -2.34 -0.10
N ALA A 187 7.34 -2.55 -0.11
CA ALA A 187 7.93 -3.88 -0.08
C ALA A 187 9.16 -3.93 0.84
N ASN A 188 9.40 -5.10 1.43
CA ASN A 188 10.67 -5.45 2.05
C ASN A 188 11.11 -6.83 1.53
N LEU A 189 12.42 -7.00 1.33
CA LEU A 189 13.00 -8.27 0.92
C LEU A 189 13.79 -8.89 2.07
N TYR A 190 13.61 -10.19 2.30
CA TYR A 190 14.24 -10.90 3.40
C TYR A 190 14.96 -12.14 2.89
N LEU A 191 16.28 -12.14 3.06
CA LEU A 191 17.15 -13.28 2.79
C LEU A 191 17.64 -13.85 4.12
N THR A 192 17.28 -15.10 4.44
CA THR A 192 17.69 -15.77 5.67
C THR A 192 18.56 -16.99 5.33
N PRO A 193 19.75 -17.14 5.93
CA PRO A 193 20.64 -18.28 5.66
C PRO A 193 20.07 -19.58 6.24
N PRO A 194 20.61 -20.75 5.86
CA PRO A 194 20.13 -22.04 6.37
C PRO A 194 20.17 -22.17 7.90
N ASN A 195 19.11 -22.76 8.47
CA ASN A 195 18.97 -23.08 9.89
C ASN A 195 19.16 -21.87 10.83
N SER A 196 18.55 -20.73 10.49
CA SER A 196 18.60 -19.53 11.33
C SER A 196 17.29 -18.73 11.31
N GLN A 197 17.18 -17.82 12.28
CA GLN A 197 16.06 -16.90 12.42
C GLN A 197 16.63 -15.48 12.51
N GLY A 198 16.03 -14.53 11.76
CA GLY A 198 16.49 -13.14 11.75
C GLY A 198 15.73 -12.21 12.68
N PHE A 199 14.49 -12.53 13.02
CA PHE A 199 13.57 -11.64 13.72
C PHE A 199 12.87 -12.38 14.86
N ALA A 200 12.64 -11.67 15.97
CA ALA A 200 11.80 -12.18 17.05
C ALA A 200 10.35 -12.31 16.59
N PRO A 201 9.49 -13.02 17.32
CA PRO A 201 8.04 -12.93 17.15
C PRO A 201 7.53 -11.50 17.30
N HIS A 202 6.73 -11.02 16.35
CA HIS A 202 6.13 -9.68 16.35
C HIS A 202 4.87 -9.65 15.47
N TYR A 203 4.09 -8.58 15.55
CA TYR A 203 3.11 -8.21 14.54
C TYR A 203 3.43 -6.83 13.96
N ASP A 204 3.00 -6.59 12.72
CA ASP A 204 3.14 -5.30 12.03
C ASP A 204 1.81 -4.53 11.98
N ASP A 205 1.89 -3.26 11.57
CA ASP A 205 0.79 -2.31 11.38
C ASP A 205 0.25 -2.23 9.94
N VAL A 206 0.58 -3.24 9.13
CA VAL A 206 0.23 -3.31 7.70
C VAL A 206 -0.42 -4.65 7.36
N GLU A 207 -1.24 -4.63 6.32
CA GLU A 207 -1.70 -5.86 5.68
C GLU A 207 -0.54 -6.41 4.83
N ALA A 208 -0.10 -7.64 5.11
CA ALA A 208 1.13 -8.18 4.54
C ALA A 208 0.85 -9.38 3.61
N PHE A 209 1.43 -9.35 2.42
CA PHE A 209 1.47 -10.47 1.47
C PHE A 209 2.92 -10.93 1.30
N ILE A 210 3.23 -12.11 1.83
CA ILE A 210 4.56 -12.72 1.77
C ILE A 210 4.62 -13.64 0.55
N LEU A 211 5.38 -13.24 -0.46
CA LEU A 211 5.67 -14.00 -1.67
C LEU A 211 6.98 -14.77 -1.46
N GLN A 212 6.90 -16.09 -1.34
CA GLN A 212 8.11 -16.91 -1.15
C GLN A 212 8.81 -17.11 -2.51
N ILE A 213 10.01 -16.55 -2.66
CA ILE A 213 10.72 -16.47 -3.94
C ILE A 213 11.69 -17.64 -4.12
N GLU A 214 12.54 -17.89 -3.12
CA GLU A 214 13.54 -18.96 -3.16
C GLU A 214 13.52 -19.78 -1.87
N GLY A 215 13.86 -21.06 -1.99
CA GLY A 215 14.05 -21.95 -0.85
C GLY A 215 12.77 -22.16 -0.03
N GLN A 216 12.93 -22.28 1.30
CA GLN A 216 11.81 -22.55 2.18
C GLN A 216 12.01 -21.99 3.59
N LYS A 217 10.88 -21.66 4.25
CA LYS A 217 10.89 -21.12 5.62
C LYS A 217 9.73 -21.69 6.42
N ARG A 218 9.98 -22.12 7.65
CA ARG A 218 8.94 -22.51 8.60
C ARG A 218 8.36 -21.25 9.24
N TRP A 219 7.07 -21.02 9.02
CA TRP A 219 6.32 -19.91 9.58
C TRP A 219 5.40 -20.40 10.70
N ARG A 220 5.42 -19.67 11.81
CA ARG A 220 4.47 -19.83 12.90
C ARG A 220 3.68 -18.54 13.08
N LEU A 221 2.35 -18.63 12.98
CA LEU A 221 1.43 -17.52 13.12
C LEU A 221 0.58 -17.70 14.38
N TYR A 222 0.24 -16.60 15.04
CA TYR A 222 -0.52 -16.58 16.29
C TYR A 222 -1.61 -15.51 16.22
N ARG A 223 -2.65 -15.66 17.05
CA ARG A 223 -3.63 -14.59 17.23
C ARG A 223 -2.99 -13.43 18.01
N PRO A 224 -3.54 -12.20 17.89
CA PRO A 224 -3.22 -11.12 18.83
C PRO A 224 -3.39 -11.57 20.28
N LEU A 225 -2.60 -11.02 21.21
CA LEU A 225 -2.59 -11.48 22.61
C LEU A 225 -3.94 -11.24 23.30
N ASN A 226 -4.64 -10.18 22.88
CA ASN A 226 -5.98 -9.85 23.36
C ASN A 226 -6.78 -9.14 22.26
N LYS A 227 -8.06 -8.90 22.52
CA LYS A 227 -8.98 -8.29 21.53
C LYS A 227 -8.61 -6.87 21.12
N ASN A 228 -7.88 -6.12 21.95
CA ASN A 228 -7.52 -4.74 21.67
C ASN A 228 -6.30 -4.64 20.74
N GLU A 229 -5.56 -5.73 20.57
CA GLU A 229 -4.44 -5.84 19.63
C GLU A 229 -4.87 -6.38 18.26
N TYR A 230 -6.18 -6.48 18.01
CA TYR A 230 -6.71 -6.81 16.70
C TYR A 230 -6.73 -5.54 15.82
N LEU A 231 -6.22 -5.65 14.59
CA LEU A 231 -6.04 -4.52 13.66
C LEU A 231 -5.32 -3.31 14.28
N PRO A 232 -4.12 -3.50 14.89
CA PRO A 232 -3.40 -2.43 15.55
C PRO A 232 -2.99 -1.35 14.55
N ARG A 233 -2.91 -0.10 15.04
CA ARG A 233 -2.42 1.04 14.26
C ARG A 233 -0.90 1.16 14.21
N TYR A 234 -0.18 0.39 15.05
CA TYR A 234 1.27 0.46 15.22
C TYR A 234 1.83 -0.94 15.44
N SER A 235 3.06 -1.19 14.95
CA SER A 235 3.74 -2.48 15.12
C SER A 235 4.02 -2.79 16.60
N SER A 236 4.12 -4.07 16.92
CA SER A 236 4.42 -4.52 18.28
C SER A 236 5.88 -4.31 18.65
N LYS A 237 6.18 -4.49 19.95
CA LYS A 237 7.54 -4.86 20.37
C LYS A 237 7.91 -6.26 19.88
N ASN A 238 9.18 -6.63 20.04
CA ASN A 238 9.60 -8.03 19.97
C ASN A 238 9.02 -8.79 21.18
N PHE A 239 8.35 -9.91 20.92
CA PHE A 239 7.81 -10.78 21.96
C PHE A 239 8.76 -11.93 22.29
N ASP A 240 8.74 -12.35 23.55
CA ASP A 240 9.34 -13.60 23.98
C ASP A 240 8.44 -14.79 23.65
N GLN A 241 9.03 -15.98 23.50
CA GLN A 241 8.26 -17.21 23.24
C GLN A 241 7.27 -17.54 24.39
N SER A 242 7.52 -17.05 25.60
CA SER A 242 6.64 -17.21 26.77
C SER A 242 5.42 -16.30 26.73
N GLU A 243 5.47 -15.19 25.98
CA GLU A 243 4.37 -14.24 25.83
C GLU A 243 3.33 -14.71 24.80
N ILE A 244 3.79 -15.47 23.81
CA ILE A 244 2.97 -15.92 22.69
C ILE A 244 2.40 -17.33 22.94
N GLY A 245 1.11 -17.51 22.62
CA GLY A 245 0.39 -18.75 22.84
C GLY A 245 0.74 -19.86 21.85
N LYS A 246 -0.20 -20.79 21.64
CA LYS A 246 -0.05 -21.82 20.58
C LYS A 246 -0.23 -21.20 19.20
N PRO A 247 0.57 -21.60 18.20
CA PRO A 247 0.38 -21.12 16.83
C PRO A 247 -0.97 -21.56 16.28
N ILE A 248 -1.64 -20.66 15.55
CA ILE A 248 -2.83 -20.97 14.74
C ILE A 248 -2.47 -21.56 13.37
N LEU A 249 -1.23 -21.35 12.94
CA LEU A 249 -0.64 -21.97 11.76
C LEU A 249 0.84 -22.23 12.05
N ASP A 250 1.33 -23.43 11.72
CA ASP A 250 2.73 -23.81 11.79
C ASP A 250 3.03 -24.66 10.54
N THR A 251 3.67 -24.05 9.54
CA THR A 251 3.84 -24.67 8.22
C THR A 251 5.16 -24.26 7.58
N ILE A 252 5.64 -25.07 6.64
CA ILE A 252 6.76 -24.72 5.76
C ILE A 252 6.18 -24.09 4.50
N VAL A 253 6.55 -22.84 4.25
CA VAL A 253 6.21 -22.10 3.03
C VAL A 253 7.38 -22.25 2.06
N LYS A 254 7.09 -22.67 0.83
CA LYS A 254 8.10 -22.98 -0.20
C LYS A 254 8.01 -21.99 -1.35
N ALA A 255 9.06 -21.92 -2.16
CA ALA A 255 9.08 -21.07 -3.36
C ALA A 255 7.77 -21.23 -4.17
N GLY A 256 7.18 -20.10 -4.57
CA GLY A 256 5.90 -20.00 -5.28
C GLY A 256 4.64 -19.93 -4.39
N ASP A 257 4.73 -20.25 -3.11
CA ASP A 257 3.63 -20.12 -2.16
C ASP A 257 3.39 -18.64 -1.75
N LEU A 258 2.15 -18.34 -1.36
CA LEU A 258 1.75 -17.05 -0.76
C LEU A 258 1.34 -17.25 0.71
N LEU A 259 1.74 -16.32 1.57
CA LEU A 259 1.20 -16.18 2.92
C LEU A 259 0.66 -14.75 3.14
N TYR A 260 -0.64 -14.60 3.35
CA TYR A 260 -1.27 -13.31 3.71
C TYR A 260 -1.53 -13.22 5.21
N LEU A 261 -1.18 -12.07 5.80
CA LEU A 261 -1.30 -11.76 7.22
C LEU A 261 -2.05 -10.43 7.41
N PRO A 262 -3.24 -10.42 8.03
CA PRO A 262 -3.83 -9.20 8.55
C PRO A 262 -2.94 -8.55 9.61
N ARG A 263 -2.91 -7.21 9.67
CA ARG A 263 -2.14 -6.49 10.70
C ARG A 263 -2.56 -6.93 12.11
N GLY A 264 -1.59 -7.07 13.00
CA GLY A 264 -1.79 -7.68 14.33
C GLY A 264 -1.61 -9.20 14.38
N THR A 265 -1.47 -9.89 13.23
CA THR A 265 -1.09 -11.31 13.24
C THR A 265 0.35 -11.46 13.70
N ILE A 266 0.54 -11.97 14.93
CA ILE A 266 1.88 -12.27 15.43
C ILE A 266 2.47 -13.38 14.58
N HIS A 267 3.69 -13.20 14.12
CA HIS A 267 4.36 -14.14 13.24
C HIS A 267 5.86 -14.26 13.56
N GLN A 268 6.43 -15.41 13.21
CA GLN A 268 7.87 -15.63 13.20
C GLN A 268 8.23 -16.65 12.13
N GLY A 269 9.36 -16.45 11.46
CA GLY A 269 9.85 -17.31 10.39
C GLY A 269 11.30 -17.75 10.61
N MET A 270 11.56 -19.05 10.51
CA MET A 270 12.90 -19.65 10.65
C MET A 270 13.17 -20.57 9.46
N THR A 271 14.38 -20.52 8.90
CA THR A 271 14.80 -21.47 7.86
C THR A 271 15.09 -22.84 8.46
N VAL A 272 14.81 -23.89 7.71
CA VAL A 272 14.93 -25.29 8.14
C VAL A 272 15.54 -26.14 7.02
N ASP A 273 15.90 -27.38 7.34
CA ASP A 273 16.38 -28.39 6.39
C ASP A 273 17.57 -27.94 5.55
N ASN A 274 18.48 -27.19 6.17
CA ASN A 274 19.72 -26.70 5.56
C ASN A 274 19.51 -25.92 4.24
N THR A 275 18.35 -25.28 4.08
CA THR A 275 17.99 -24.48 2.89
C THR A 275 17.84 -23.01 3.28
N HIS A 276 18.29 -22.08 2.42
CA HIS A 276 18.04 -20.65 2.63
C HIS A 276 16.58 -20.29 2.32
N SER A 277 16.21 -19.04 2.59
CA SER A 277 14.92 -18.50 2.18
C SER A 277 15.09 -17.08 1.65
N LEU A 278 14.49 -16.81 0.50
CA LEU A 278 14.25 -15.45 0.00
C LEU A 278 12.75 -15.24 -0.12
N HIS A 279 12.22 -14.17 0.49
CA HIS A 279 10.84 -13.74 0.26
C HIS A 279 10.74 -12.22 0.12
N VAL A 280 9.69 -11.78 -0.56
CA VAL A 280 9.25 -10.38 -0.62
C VAL A 280 7.98 -10.26 0.20
N THR A 281 7.94 -9.32 1.11
CA THR A 281 6.71 -8.93 1.82
C THR A 281 6.20 -7.65 1.18
N LEU A 282 5.05 -7.73 0.49
CA LEU A 282 4.29 -6.56 0.07
C LEU A 282 3.45 -6.08 1.25
N SER A 283 3.49 -4.79 1.56
CA SER A 283 2.82 -4.18 2.70
C SER A 283 1.90 -3.06 2.26
N VAL A 284 0.63 -3.11 2.68
CA VAL A 284 -0.40 -2.14 2.29
C VAL A 284 -1.24 -1.72 3.51
N TYR A 285 -2.08 -0.70 3.35
CA TYR A 285 -3.09 -0.29 4.35
C TYR A 285 -2.55 0.29 5.67
N GLN A 286 -1.30 0.76 5.70
CA GLN A 286 -0.77 1.46 6.86
C GLN A 286 -1.57 2.75 7.13
N LYS A 287 -2.06 2.94 8.36
CA LYS A 287 -2.84 4.12 8.78
C LYS A 287 -4.00 4.48 7.82
N ASN A 288 -4.66 3.45 7.28
CA ASN A 288 -5.81 3.61 6.38
C ASN A 288 -7.11 3.06 7.03
N SER A 289 -7.40 3.47 8.26
CA SER A 289 -8.55 3.01 9.04
C SER A 289 -9.58 4.13 9.27
N TRP A 290 -10.77 3.75 9.76
CA TRP A 290 -11.80 4.70 10.18
C TRP A 290 -11.30 5.72 11.21
N THR A 291 -10.37 5.34 12.09
CA THR A 291 -9.78 6.28 13.05
C THR A 291 -8.94 7.33 12.34
N ASP A 292 -8.18 6.96 11.31
CA ASP A 292 -7.34 7.90 10.57
C ASP A 292 -8.18 8.92 9.79
N LEU A 293 -9.33 8.50 9.24
CA LEU A 293 -10.32 9.42 8.66
C LEU A 293 -10.96 10.32 9.72
N LEU A 294 -11.40 9.77 10.85
CA LEU A 294 -12.01 10.54 11.94
C LEU A 294 -11.05 11.56 12.56
N GLU A 295 -9.74 11.28 12.57
CA GLU A 295 -8.70 12.23 12.96
C GLU A 295 -8.60 13.44 12.01
N LYS A 296 -9.11 13.34 10.77
CA LYS A 296 -9.29 14.50 9.87
C LYS A 296 -10.64 15.18 10.06
N VAL A 297 -11.71 14.40 10.23
CA VAL A 297 -13.09 14.90 10.39
C VAL A 297 -13.24 15.76 11.65
N LEU A 298 -12.82 15.26 12.81
CA LEU A 298 -13.17 15.88 14.09
C LEU A 298 -12.55 17.28 14.30
N PRO A 299 -11.26 17.53 14.00
CA PRO A 299 -10.69 18.87 14.12
C PRO A 299 -11.36 19.88 13.18
N GLN A 300 -11.71 19.46 11.96
CA GLN A 300 -12.38 20.32 11.00
C GLN A 300 -13.80 20.66 11.47
N ALA A 301 -14.58 19.65 11.87
CA ALA A 301 -15.94 19.87 12.37
C ALA A 301 -15.95 20.80 13.59
N LEU A 302 -14.93 20.70 14.46
CA LEU A 302 -14.77 21.60 15.61
C LEU A 302 -14.47 23.03 15.19
N LYS A 303 -13.62 23.23 14.17
CA LYS A 303 -13.33 24.55 13.61
C LYS A 303 -14.59 25.19 13.02
N GLU A 304 -15.30 24.44 12.18
CA GLU A 304 -16.55 24.87 11.55
C GLU A 304 -17.63 25.23 12.60
N ALA A 305 -17.81 24.36 13.60
CA ALA A 305 -18.74 24.61 14.70
C ALA A 305 -18.35 25.86 15.51
N ALA A 306 -17.06 26.05 15.77
CA ALA A 306 -16.57 27.22 16.49
C ALA A 306 -16.73 28.53 15.71
N GLU A 307 -16.77 28.49 14.38
CA GLU A 307 -17.02 29.67 13.53
C GLU A 307 -18.53 29.98 13.46
N ASN A 308 -19.37 28.95 13.32
CA ASN A 308 -20.78 29.13 12.96
C ASN A 308 -21.80 28.94 14.10
N ASP A 309 -21.40 28.38 15.25
CA ASP A 309 -22.29 28.16 16.40
C ASP A 309 -21.71 28.74 17.70
N CYS A 310 -22.41 29.74 18.25
CA CYS A 310 -21.98 30.40 19.48
C CYS A 310 -21.93 29.47 20.70
N ARG A 311 -22.67 28.37 20.71
CA ARG A 311 -22.68 27.38 21.81
C ARG A 311 -21.32 26.72 22.02
N PHE A 312 -20.51 26.61 20.96
CA PHE A 312 -19.12 26.11 21.01
C PHE A 312 -18.11 27.18 21.45
N ARG A 313 -18.52 28.46 21.43
CA ARG A 313 -17.70 29.61 21.89
C ARG A 313 -18.05 30.07 23.31
N GLU A 314 -19.11 29.52 23.92
CA GLU A 314 -19.45 29.79 25.31
C GLU A 314 -18.27 29.45 26.24
N GLY A 315 -17.97 30.35 27.18
CA GLY A 315 -16.92 30.11 28.17
C GLY A 315 -17.24 28.93 29.09
N LEU A 316 -16.21 28.19 29.50
CA LEU A 316 -16.37 27.14 30.51
C LEU A 316 -16.84 27.74 31.85
N PRO A 317 -17.59 26.98 32.68
CA PRO A 317 -17.91 27.40 34.04
C PRO A 317 -16.63 27.73 34.83
N LEU A 318 -16.57 28.88 35.50
CA LEU A 318 -15.35 29.39 36.14
C LEU A 318 -14.78 28.43 37.20
N ASP A 319 -15.64 27.64 37.83
CA ASP A 319 -15.34 26.73 38.92
C ASP A 319 -15.14 25.27 38.47
N TYR A 320 -15.13 24.98 37.16
CA TYR A 320 -15.12 23.59 36.66
C TYR A 320 -13.93 22.77 37.17
N LEU A 321 -12.79 23.41 37.43
CA LEU A 321 -11.58 22.79 38.00
C LEU A 321 -11.78 22.25 39.42
N THR A 322 -12.87 22.60 40.10
CA THR A 322 -13.17 22.10 41.46
C THR A 322 -13.90 20.76 41.45
N TYR A 323 -14.45 20.33 40.31
CA TYR A 323 -15.24 19.08 40.21
C TYR A 323 -14.99 18.25 38.93
N VAL A 324 -14.26 18.76 37.93
CA VAL A 324 -13.88 18.03 36.72
C VAL A 324 -12.38 17.74 36.72
N GLY A 325 -12.02 16.50 36.40
CA GLY A 325 -10.64 16.02 36.33
C GLY A 325 -10.55 14.56 36.75
N ALA A 326 -9.40 13.92 36.47
CA ALA A 326 -9.17 12.52 36.80
C ALA A 326 -9.10 12.26 38.32
N ALA A 327 -8.67 13.26 39.10
CA ALA A 327 -8.54 13.17 40.56
C ALA A 327 -9.83 13.49 41.34
N TYR A 328 -10.89 13.95 40.67
CA TYR A 328 -12.13 14.39 41.34
C TYR A 328 -13.22 13.32 41.26
N ASP A 329 -13.96 13.13 42.35
CA ASP A 329 -15.04 12.15 42.43
C ASP A 329 -16.28 12.50 41.59
N ALA A 330 -17.23 11.57 41.52
CA ALA A 330 -18.51 11.81 40.89
C ALA A 330 -19.33 12.83 41.70
N SER A 331 -19.93 13.81 41.02
CA SER A 331 -20.79 14.82 41.61
C SER A 331 -21.87 15.25 40.61
N SER A 332 -22.95 15.85 41.08
CA SER A 332 -24.01 16.40 40.21
C SER A 332 -23.46 17.43 39.21
N HIS A 333 -22.55 18.29 39.65
CA HIS A 333 -21.88 19.27 38.79
C HIS A 333 -21.04 18.59 37.69
N LYS A 334 -20.31 17.52 38.03
CA LYS A 334 -19.55 16.72 37.05
C LYS A 334 -20.46 16.06 36.02
N ASP A 335 -21.64 15.61 36.41
CA ASP A 335 -22.61 15.00 35.50
C ASP A 335 -23.28 16.02 34.58
N ILE A 336 -23.61 17.21 35.09
CA ILE A 336 -24.09 18.34 34.26
C ILE A 336 -23.02 18.71 33.22
N PHE A 337 -21.77 18.84 33.62
CA PHE A 337 -20.66 19.14 32.72
C PHE A 337 -20.48 18.07 31.63
N LYS A 338 -20.48 16.77 32.01
CA LYS A 338 -20.42 15.66 31.05
C LYS A 338 -21.58 15.70 30.06
N ASN A 339 -22.80 15.98 30.52
CA ASN A 339 -23.97 16.06 29.65
C ASN A 339 -23.87 17.26 28.69
N ARG A 340 -23.34 18.40 29.15
CA ARG A 340 -23.05 19.53 28.25
C ARG A 340 -22.06 19.15 27.15
N VAL A 341 -20.96 18.47 27.49
CA VAL A 341 -19.98 17.99 26.51
C VAL A 341 -20.61 17.00 25.52
N LYS A 342 -21.40 16.03 25.99
CA LYS A 342 -22.11 15.08 25.10
C LYS A 342 -23.09 15.77 24.15
N ASN A 343 -23.81 16.79 24.64
CA ASN A 343 -24.71 17.57 23.81
C ASN A 343 -23.94 18.33 22.73
N LEU A 344 -22.82 18.97 23.09
CA LEU A 344 -21.95 19.64 22.10
C LEU A 344 -21.38 18.65 21.07
N ILE A 345 -20.96 17.46 21.49
CA ILE A 345 -20.51 16.41 20.54
C ILE A 345 -21.65 15.95 19.63
N THR A 346 -22.90 15.92 20.12
CA THR A 346 -24.06 15.58 19.29
C THR A 346 -24.34 16.67 18.25
N LEU A 347 -24.23 17.94 18.66
CA LEU A 347 -24.36 19.08 17.75
C LEU A 347 -23.21 19.13 16.73
N LEU A 348 -22.01 18.65 17.10
CA LEU A 348 -20.86 18.58 16.21
C LEU A 348 -21.14 17.76 14.94
N LEU A 349 -22.07 16.81 15.01
CA LEU A 349 -22.47 15.99 13.87
C LEU A 349 -23.06 16.83 12.72
N GLU A 350 -23.66 18.00 13.02
CA GLU A 350 -24.21 18.92 12.01
C GLU A 350 -23.11 19.67 11.24
N HIS A 351 -21.88 19.68 11.76
CA HIS A 351 -20.73 20.38 11.19
C HIS A 351 -19.71 19.41 10.55
N ILE A 352 -20.06 18.13 10.40
CA ILE A 352 -19.19 17.15 9.76
C ILE A 352 -19.17 17.39 8.25
N ASP A 353 -17.97 17.64 7.74
CA ASP A 353 -17.66 17.67 6.31
C ASP A 353 -16.78 16.46 5.98
N ILE A 354 -17.39 15.46 5.35
CA ILE A 354 -16.72 14.20 4.99
C ILE A 354 -15.83 14.41 3.77
N ASP A 355 -16.21 15.30 2.86
CA ASP A 355 -15.54 15.49 1.58
C ASP A 355 -14.17 16.15 1.79
N ASN A 356 -14.08 17.20 2.62
CA ASN A 356 -12.79 17.81 2.94
C ASN A 356 -11.90 16.87 3.76
N ALA A 357 -12.46 16.09 4.68
CA ALA A 357 -11.69 15.06 5.39
C ALA A 357 -11.12 14.00 4.43
N ALA A 358 -11.89 13.61 3.42
CA ALA A 358 -11.43 12.71 2.36
C ALA A 358 -10.34 13.35 1.49
N ASP A 359 -10.43 14.65 1.19
CA ASP A 359 -9.37 15.38 0.47
C ASP A 359 -8.09 15.49 1.29
N LEU A 360 -8.17 15.73 2.61
CA LEU A 360 -7.01 15.72 3.50
C LEU A 360 -6.36 14.33 3.60
N MET A 361 -7.14 13.26 3.53
CA MET A 361 -6.63 11.88 3.39
C MET A 361 -5.95 11.68 2.04
N ALA A 362 -6.62 12.06 0.94
CA ALA A 362 -6.14 11.91 -0.42
C ALA A 362 -4.83 12.68 -0.66
N LYS A 363 -4.68 13.88 -0.08
CA LYS A 363 -3.44 14.67 -0.11
C LYS A 363 -2.25 13.89 0.46
N ASN A 364 -2.44 13.20 1.59
CA ASN A 364 -1.38 12.36 2.17
C ASN A 364 -1.13 11.14 1.28
N HIS A 365 -2.18 10.46 0.80
CA HIS A 365 -2.01 9.30 -0.08
C HIS A 365 -1.23 9.62 -1.36
N ILE A 366 -1.50 10.77 -1.99
CA ILE A 366 -0.74 11.20 -3.18
C ILE A 366 0.73 11.43 -2.86
N HIS A 367 1.04 12.01 -1.71
CA HIS A 367 2.42 12.19 -1.27
C HIS A 367 3.09 10.85 -0.95
N ASP A 368 2.34 9.90 -0.41
CA ASP A 368 2.83 8.56 -0.08
C ASP A 368 3.09 7.70 -1.33
N PHE A 369 2.30 7.86 -2.41
CA PHE A 369 2.36 6.99 -3.57
C PHE A 369 3.73 6.97 -4.25
N LEU A 370 4.14 5.78 -4.71
CA LEU A 370 5.21 5.69 -5.71
C LEU A 370 4.80 6.40 -7.00
N PRO A 371 5.76 6.97 -7.76
CA PRO A 371 5.48 7.44 -9.10
C PRO A 371 4.93 6.28 -9.96
N PRO A 372 3.97 6.54 -10.85
CA PRO A 372 3.43 5.50 -11.73
C PRO A 372 4.52 4.77 -12.50
N PHE A 373 4.35 3.46 -12.67
CA PHE A 373 5.21 2.68 -13.54
C PHE A 373 4.70 2.78 -14.99
N LEU A 374 5.54 3.30 -15.89
CA LEU A 374 5.24 3.42 -17.31
C LEU A 374 5.65 2.13 -18.06
N PHE A 375 4.67 1.42 -18.61
CA PHE A 375 4.94 0.27 -19.46
C PHE A 375 5.52 0.70 -20.82
N LYS A 376 6.27 -0.17 -21.50
CA LYS A 376 6.99 0.19 -22.74
C LYS A 376 6.07 0.78 -23.81
N ASN A 377 4.87 0.24 -23.96
CA ASN A 377 3.88 0.73 -24.92
C ASN A 377 3.31 2.11 -24.53
N GLU A 378 3.19 2.38 -23.22
CA GLU A 378 2.71 3.67 -22.72
C GLU A 378 3.78 4.75 -22.82
N ARG A 379 5.06 4.43 -22.58
CA ARG A 379 6.16 5.40 -22.60
C ARG A 379 6.21 6.19 -23.90
N LYS A 380 6.05 5.51 -25.04
CA LYS A 380 5.99 6.10 -26.39
C LYS A 380 4.80 7.04 -26.64
N CYS A 381 3.79 7.01 -25.78
CA CYS A 381 2.61 7.85 -25.87
C CYS A 381 2.53 8.82 -24.66
N THR A 382 3.67 9.11 -24.04
CA THR A 382 3.80 10.04 -22.92
C THR A 382 4.99 10.96 -23.16
N VAL A 383 5.01 12.10 -22.46
CA VAL A 383 6.14 13.05 -22.47
C VAL A 383 7.49 12.42 -22.12
N ALA A 384 7.51 11.22 -21.52
CA ALA A 384 8.74 10.53 -21.14
C ALA A 384 9.59 10.06 -22.34
N GLU A 385 8.97 9.71 -23.48
CA GLU A 385 9.69 9.29 -24.70
C GLU A 385 9.18 9.94 -25.99
N ASP A 386 7.96 10.48 -25.97
CA ASP A 386 7.36 11.19 -27.10
C ASP A 386 7.67 12.68 -27.03
N GLY A 387 7.66 13.36 -28.19
CA GLY A 387 7.99 14.76 -28.32
C GLY A 387 9.41 15.03 -28.81
N GLU A 388 9.94 16.18 -28.41
CA GLU A 388 11.18 16.77 -28.92
C GLU A 388 12.43 15.96 -28.52
N ILE A 389 13.21 15.52 -29.52
CA ILE A 389 14.43 14.74 -29.30
C ILE A 389 15.65 15.49 -29.84
N MET A 390 16.66 15.68 -29.00
CA MET A 390 17.95 16.22 -29.41
C MET A 390 18.76 15.17 -30.16
N THR A 391 19.03 15.42 -31.45
CA THR A 391 19.91 14.58 -32.25
C THR A 391 21.39 14.80 -31.94
N ASN A 392 22.23 13.83 -32.29
CA ASN A 392 23.69 13.92 -32.17
C ASN A 392 24.31 15.13 -32.89
N ASN A 393 23.59 15.74 -33.83
CA ASN A 393 24.02 16.92 -34.58
C ASN A 393 23.55 18.25 -33.94
N GLY A 394 23.03 18.23 -32.71
CA GLY A 394 22.56 19.42 -32.01
C GLY A 394 21.25 20.01 -32.56
N ARG A 395 20.48 19.22 -33.32
CA ARG A 395 19.17 19.62 -33.85
C ARG A 395 18.06 18.91 -33.09
N VAL A 396 17.04 19.65 -32.67
CA VAL A 396 15.80 19.07 -32.15
C VAL A 396 14.97 18.56 -33.32
N GLN A 397 14.59 17.28 -33.28
CA GLN A 397 13.61 16.67 -34.16
C GLN A 397 12.31 16.45 -33.39
N ASN A 398 11.22 16.26 -34.14
CA ASN A 398 9.87 16.08 -33.63
C ASN A 398 9.28 17.34 -32.96
N HIS A 399 7.97 17.40 -32.86
CA HIS A 399 7.25 18.40 -32.10
C HIS A 399 5.91 17.79 -31.67
N ALA A 400 5.77 17.51 -30.37
CA ALA A 400 4.53 16.95 -29.85
C ALA A 400 3.48 18.06 -29.78
N GLU A 401 2.45 17.95 -30.64
CA GLU A 401 1.35 18.90 -30.69
C GLU A 401 0.04 18.23 -30.27
N ILE A 402 -0.59 18.76 -29.22
CA ILE A 402 -1.93 18.35 -28.80
C ILE A 402 -2.94 19.17 -29.60
N THR A 403 -3.79 18.48 -30.34
CA THR A 403 -4.86 19.05 -31.16
C THR A 403 -6.22 18.74 -30.54
N PRO A 404 -7.31 19.40 -30.96
CA PRO A 404 -8.66 19.04 -30.52
C PRO A 404 -9.02 17.57 -30.79
N GLU A 405 -8.49 16.98 -31.87
CA GLU A 405 -8.72 15.59 -32.27
C GLU A 405 -7.90 14.59 -31.46
N THR A 406 -6.83 15.03 -30.79
CA THR A 406 -5.97 14.16 -29.98
C THR A 406 -6.81 13.46 -28.90
N ARG A 407 -6.69 12.13 -28.83
CA ARG A 407 -7.36 11.31 -27.83
C ARG A 407 -6.42 11.06 -26.66
N ILE A 408 -6.88 11.40 -25.47
CA ILE A 408 -6.10 11.40 -24.23
C ILE A 408 -6.82 10.61 -23.15
N ARG A 409 -6.05 10.04 -22.22
CA ARG A 409 -6.58 9.54 -20.95
C ARG A 409 -5.64 9.90 -19.81
N LEU A 410 -6.17 9.89 -18.59
CA LEU A 410 -5.36 9.98 -17.39
C LEU A 410 -4.40 8.79 -17.29
N LEU A 411 -3.16 9.03 -16.85
CA LEU A 411 -2.13 8.01 -16.75
C LEU A 411 -2.54 6.88 -15.80
N ARG A 412 -2.91 7.24 -14.56
CA ARG A 412 -3.43 6.34 -13.53
C ARG A 412 -4.50 7.07 -12.72
N LEU A 413 -5.48 6.36 -12.15
CA LEU A 413 -6.55 7.01 -11.37
C LEU A 413 -6.00 7.77 -10.16
N HIS A 414 -5.04 7.15 -9.47
CA HIS A 414 -4.52 7.65 -8.21
C HIS A 414 -3.29 8.56 -8.34
N CYS A 415 -2.85 8.89 -9.56
CA CYS A 415 -1.72 9.80 -9.75
C CYS A 415 -2.10 11.28 -9.67
N ILE A 416 -3.40 11.60 -9.51
CA ILE A 416 -3.94 12.96 -9.47
C ILE A 416 -5.07 13.08 -8.45
N ARG A 417 -5.18 14.22 -7.78
CA ARG A 417 -6.38 14.63 -7.01
C ARG A 417 -6.58 16.13 -7.14
N LEU A 418 -7.79 16.52 -7.51
CA LEU A 418 -8.25 17.90 -7.44
C LEU A 418 -8.80 18.19 -6.04
N ILE A 419 -8.26 19.20 -5.37
CA ILE A 419 -8.65 19.62 -4.02
C ILE A 419 -8.95 21.12 -4.03
N LYS A 420 -10.03 21.52 -3.34
CA LYS A 420 -10.36 22.93 -3.12
C LYS A 420 -9.81 23.38 -1.76
N GLU A 421 -8.75 24.19 -1.79
CA GLU A 421 -8.26 24.93 -0.61
C GLU A 421 -8.68 26.41 -0.78
N ASP A 422 -7.78 27.37 -0.51
CA ASP A 422 -8.00 28.79 -0.86
C ASP A 422 -8.13 28.98 -2.39
N THR A 423 -7.40 28.16 -3.14
CA THR A 423 -7.46 28.00 -4.60
C THR A 423 -7.70 26.52 -4.93
N TYR A 424 -8.14 26.21 -6.15
CA TYR A 424 -8.16 24.82 -6.60
C TYR A 424 -6.73 24.37 -6.92
N LYS A 425 -6.35 23.22 -6.38
CA LYS A 425 -5.04 22.62 -6.58
C LYS A 425 -5.17 21.21 -7.10
N VAL A 426 -4.30 20.86 -8.03
CA VAL A 426 -4.12 19.49 -8.48
C VAL A 426 -2.86 18.96 -7.82
N TYR A 427 -3.03 18.05 -6.86
CA TYR A 427 -1.94 17.27 -6.29
C TYR A 427 -1.66 16.07 -7.19
N TYR A 428 -0.40 15.68 -7.33
CA TYR A 428 -0.02 14.58 -8.20
C TYR A 428 1.23 13.83 -7.73
N SER A 429 1.38 12.58 -8.19
CA SER A 429 2.46 11.68 -7.76
C SER A 429 3.48 11.33 -8.85
N THR A 430 3.33 11.83 -10.08
CA THR A 430 4.23 11.50 -11.21
C THR A 430 5.66 11.97 -11.00
N GLU A 431 5.87 13.02 -10.20
CA GLU A 431 7.16 13.56 -9.82
C GLU A 431 7.64 13.07 -8.42
N ASN A 432 6.90 12.16 -7.77
CA ASN A 432 7.36 11.58 -6.52
C ASN A 432 8.62 10.75 -6.75
N SER A 433 9.48 10.69 -5.74
CA SER A 433 10.61 9.75 -5.73
C SER A 433 10.15 8.32 -5.44
N LYS A 434 11.01 7.36 -5.78
CA LYS A 434 10.91 5.98 -5.28
C LYS A 434 11.37 5.88 -3.83
N GLU A 435 12.18 6.83 -3.34
CA GLU A 435 12.42 7.00 -1.91
C GLU A 435 11.20 7.66 -1.24
N PHE A 436 10.68 7.02 -0.20
CA PHE A 436 9.47 7.47 0.49
C PHE A 436 9.67 8.88 1.07
N HIS A 437 8.83 9.82 0.64
CA HIS A 437 8.86 11.24 1.04
C HIS A 437 10.23 11.93 0.85
N GLU A 438 10.97 11.59 -0.21
CA GLU A 438 12.21 12.32 -0.54
C GLU A 438 11.93 13.80 -0.89
N TYR A 439 10.78 14.05 -1.53
CA TYR A 439 10.33 15.38 -1.92
C TYR A 439 9.07 15.77 -1.16
N GLU A 440 8.83 17.08 -1.06
CA GLU A 440 7.58 17.64 -0.56
C GLU A 440 6.39 17.30 -1.49
N PRO A 441 5.14 17.39 -1.03
CA PRO A 441 3.97 17.16 -1.88
C PRO A 441 3.95 18.06 -3.12
N GLN A 442 3.80 17.46 -4.30
CA GLN A 442 3.76 18.19 -5.57
C GLN A 442 2.33 18.60 -5.93
N PHE A 443 2.16 19.86 -6.33
CA PHE A 443 0.89 20.38 -6.82
C PHE A 443 1.07 21.56 -7.78
N PHE A 444 0.01 21.89 -8.51
CA PHE A 444 -0.12 23.16 -9.23
C PHE A 444 -1.51 23.73 -9.02
N GLU A 445 -1.62 25.06 -9.09
CA GLU A 445 -2.89 25.77 -8.96
C GLU A 445 -3.64 25.76 -10.29
N VAL A 446 -4.96 25.73 -10.22
CA VAL A 446 -5.83 25.63 -11.37
C VAL A 446 -6.99 26.60 -11.25
N ASP A 447 -7.26 27.36 -12.32
CA ASP A 447 -8.41 28.26 -12.39
C ASP A 447 -9.75 27.50 -12.42
N GLU A 448 -10.80 28.12 -11.88
CA GLU A 448 -12.15 27.53 -11.83
C GLU A 448 -12.68 27.07 -13.20
N LYS A 449 -12.26 27.75 -14.28
CA LYS A 449 -12.67 27.44 -15.65
C LYS A 449 -12.23 26.05 -16.14
N PHE A 450 -11.15 25.50 -15.57
CA PHE A 450 -10.62 24.19 -15.96
C PHE A 450 -11.19 23.02 -15.15
N ILE A 451 -11.91 23.31 -14.06
CA ILE A 451 -12.33 22.31 -13.07
C ILE A 451 -13.26 21.26 -13.65
N LEU A 452 -14.21 21.66 -14.50
CA LEU A 452 -15.13 20.71 -15.15
C LEU A 452 -14.39 19.78 -16.11
N GLY A 453 -13.43 20.32 -16.88
CA GLY A 453 -12.58 19.53 -17.77
C GLY A 453 -11.72 18.49 -17.04
N ILE A 454 -11.06 18.90 -15.95
CA ILE A 454 -10.24 17.98 -15.13
C ILE A 454 -11.11 16.91 -14.46
N LYS A 455 -12.27 17.29 -13.91
CA LYS A 455 -13.23 16.31 -13.35
C LYS A 455 -13.72 15.32 -14.39
N GLN A 456 -14.02 15.79 -15.60
CA GLN A 456 -14.40 14.90 -16.70
C GLN A 456 -13.29 13.92 -17.05
N LEU A 457 -12.03 14.37 -17.13
CA LEU A 457 -10.88 13.50 -17.41
C LEU A 457 -10.71 12.42 -16.33
N ILE A 458 -10.80 12.80 -15.05
CA ILE A 458 -10.73 11.86 -13.91
C ILE A 458 -11.88 10.84 -13.97
N ASN A 459 -13.10 11.31 -14.23
CA ASN A 459 -14.29 10.45 -14.26
C ASN A 459 -14.35 9.55 -15.50
N SER A 460 -13.66 9.92 -16.58
CA SER A 460 -13.63 9.14 -17.83
C SER A 460 -12.56 8.04 -17.78
N TYR A 461 -11.64 8.06 -16.82
CA TYR A 461 -10.64 7.02 -16.68
C TYR A 461 -11.28 5.63 -16.49
N PRO A 462 -10.82 4.58 -17.19
CA PRO A 462 -9.59 4.48 -17.99
C PRO A 462 -9.77 4.77 -19.49
N ASP A 463 -10.92 5.27 -19.91
CA ASP A 463 -11.24 5.48 -21.32
C ASP A 463 -10.56 6.73 -21.89
N PHE A 464 -10.25 6.66 -23.18
CA PHE A 464 -9.75 7.81 -23.94
C PHE A 464 -10.89 8.74 -24.36
N ILE A 465 -10.70 10.04 -24.14
CA ILE A 465 -11.58 11.11 -24.59
C ILE A 465 -10.85 12.02 -25.57
N SER A 466 -11.57 12.62 -26.52
CA SER A 466 -10.99 13.63 -27.41
C SER A 466 -10.84 14.96 -26.66
N VAL A 467 -9.74 15.69 -26.89
CA VAL A 467 -9.52 17.03 -26.30
C VAL A 467 -10.69 17.97 -26.61
N LYS A 468 -11.30 17.86 -27.79
CA LYS A 468 -12.49 18.61 -28.20
C LYS A 468 -13.68 18.41 -27.26
N GLU A 469 -13.84 17.22 -26.70
CA GLU A 469 -14.96 16.82 -25.84
C GLU A 469 -14.80 17.29 -24.39
N VAL A 470 -13.62 17.80 -24.02
CA VAL A 470 -13.34 18.30 -22.67
C VAL A 470 -14.21 19.53 -22.37
N GLN A 471 -14.84 19.54 -21.19
CA GLN A 471 -15.77 20.56 -20.70
C GLN A 471 -15.06 21.86 -20.28
N ILE A 472 -14.47 22.55 -21.26
CA ILE A 472 -13.91 23.90 -21.14
C ILE A 472 -14.48 24.71 -22.32
N GLN A 473 -14.75 26.00 -22.13
CA GLN A 473 -15.46 26.78 -23.15
C GLN A 473 -14.56 27.15 -24.34
N ASN A 474 -13.34 27.62 -24.07
CA ASN A 474 -12.39 28.06 -25.08
C ASN A 474 -11.48 26.90 -25.52
N GLU A 475 -11.27 26.75 -26.83
CA GLU A 475 -10.49 25.65 -27.42
C GLU A 475 -8.99 25.78 -27.18
N ASP A 476 -8.42 26.98 -27.28
CA ASP A 476 -7.02 27.24 -26.95
C ASP A 476 -6.74 26.94 -25.46
N GLU A 477 -7.69 27.31 -24.60
CA GLU A 477 -7.62 27.01 -23.17
C GLU A 477 -7.66 25.49 -22.90
N LYS A 478 -8.45 24.72 -23.65
CA LYS A 478 -8.44 23.24 -23.57
C LYS A 478 -7.08 22.68 -23.90
N ILE A 479 -6.52 23.09 -25.04
CA ILE A 479 -5.23 22.60 -25.50
C ILE A 479 -4.15 22.95 -24.48
N GLN A 480 -4.16 24.17 -23.94
CA GLN A 480 -3.19 24.61 -22.95
C GLN A 480 -3.22 23.74 -21.69
N ILE A 481 -4.38 23.54 -21.07
CA ILE A 481 -4.42 22.73 -19.83
C ILE A 481 -4.07 21.25 -20.10
N MET A 482 -4.42 20.71 -21.27
CA MET A 482 -4.04 19.34 -21.63
C MET A 482 -2.52 19.23 -21.88
N LYS A 483 -1.90 20.27 -22.44
CA LYS A 483 -0.46 20.37 -22.56
C LYS A 483 0.22 20.44 -21.20
N ASP A 484 -0.30 21.23 -20.26
CA ASP A 484 0.24 21.32 -18.90
C ASP A 484 0.16 19.96 -18.18
N LEU A 485 -0.94 19.23 -18.35
CA LEU A 485 -1.09 17.87 -17.81
C LEU A 485 -0.13 16.87 -18.48
N TRP A 486 0.08 17.00 -19.79
CA TRP A 486 1.02 16.18 -20.55
C TRP A 486 2.46 16.40 -20.10
N GLU A 487 2.88 17.65 -19.96
CA GLU A 487 4.22 18.02 -19.51
C GLU A 487 4.53 17.52 -18.09
N LYS A 488 3.49 17.40 -17.24
CA LYS A 488 3.57 16.78 -15.91
C LYS A 488 3.45 15.26 -15.92
N GLY A 489 3.32 14.64 -17.08
CA GLY A 489 3.16 13.18 -17.25
C GLY A 489 1.86 12.64 -16.64
N LEU A 490 0.83 13.46 -16.49
CA LEU A 490 -0.45 13.06 -15.88
C LEU A 490 -1.41 12.43 -16.87
N ILE A 491 -1.19 12.65 -18.17
CA ILE A 491 -1.96 12.06 -19.25
C ILE A 491 -1.04 11.34 -20.24
N LEU A 492 -1.64 10.43 -20.99
CA LEU A 492 -1.05 9.83 -22.18
C LEU A 492 -2.01 9.94 -23.36
N THR A 493 -1.47 9.82 -24.56
CA THR A 493 -2.22 9.83 -25.82
C THR A 493 -2.49 8.41 -26.30
N GLU A 494 -3.50 8.25 -27.15
CA GLU A 494 -3.82 6.93 -27.74
C GLU A 494 -2.74 6.47 -28.73
N HIS A 495 -2.10 7.43 -29.39
CA HIS A 495 -0.99 7.23 -30.32
C HIS A 495 0.12 8.25 -30.03
N PRO A 496 1.39 7.93 -30.33
CA PRO A 496 2.46 8.92 -30.30
C PRO A 496 2.09 10.16 -31.12
N LEU A 497 2.43 11.34 -30.62
CA LEU A 497 2.19 12.63 -31.26
C LEU A 497 3.18 12.92 -32.39
N CYS A 498 4.35 12.25 -32.39
CA CYS A 498 5.44 12.47 -33.34
C CYS A 498 5.73 11.29 -34.27
#